data_AF-E9HJZ5-F1
#
_entry.id   AF-E9HJZ5-F1
#
_cell.length_a   1.000
_cell.length_b   1.000
_cell.length_c   1.000
_cell.angle_alpha   90.00
_cell.angle_beta   90.00
_cell.angle_gamma   90.00
#
_symmetry.space_group_name_H-M   'P 1'
#
loop_
_entity.id
_entity.type
_entity.pdbx_description
1 polymer ?
#
loop_
_entity_poly.entity_id
_entity_poly.type
_entity_poly.pdbx_seq_one_letter_code
_entity_poly.pdbx_strand_id
1 'polypeptide(L)' 'CVYGIVKDYCGRDICAKGPGHRCGGKWNSLGICGEGLFCSCNRCGGCSLNTIECFNLTCI' A
#
# COMPACT_ATOMS: atom_id res chain seq x y z
N CYS A 1 -0.26 -12.87 3.36
CA CYS A 1 -0.24 -11.54 2.70
C CYS A 1 1.20 -11.22 2.35
N VAL A 2 1.53 -11.08 1.06
CA VAL A 2 2.93 -10.95 0.58
C VAL A 2 3.62 -9.69 1.11
N TYR A 3 2.87 -8.58 1.18
CA TYR A 3 3.38 -7.26 1.59
C TYR A 3 3.04 -6.91 3.06
N GLY A 4 2.78 -7.92 3.89
CA GLY A 4 2.40 -7.73 5.29
C GLY A 4 0.88 -7.59 5.53
N ILE A 5 0.54 -7.35 6.79
CA ILE A 5 -0.84 -7.21 7.29
C ILE A 5 -1.01 -5.78 7.82
N VAL A 6 -2.14 -5.17 7.52
CA VAL A 6 -2.52 -3.84 7.98
C VAL A 6 -3.95 -3.86 8.50
N LYS A 7 -4.30 -2.86 9.31
CA LYS A 7 -5.66 -2.72 9.87
C LYS A 7 -6.52 -1.88 8.92
N ASP A 8 -7.70 -2.39 8.56
CA ASP A 8 -8.69 -1.60 7.84
C ASP A 8 -9.31 -0.52 8.73
N TYR A 9 -10.20 0.30 8.17
CA TYR A 9 -10.91 1.34 8.92
C TYR A 9 -11.72 0.81 10.11
N CYS A 10 -12.15 -0.46 10.06
CA CYS A 10 -12.88 -1.14 11.14
C CYS A 10 -11.95 -1.87 12.13
N GLY A 11 -10.63 -1.78 11.99
CA GLY A 11 -9.66 -2.46 12.84
C GLY A 11 -9.48 -3.96 12.55
N ARG A 12 -9.92 -4.44 11.38
CA ARG A 12 -9.72 -5.84 10.95
C ARG A 12 -8.40 -5.99 10.22
N ASP A 13 -7.78 -7.14 10.39
CA ASP A 13 -6.57 -7.49 9.63
C ASP A 13 -6.90 -7.75 8.17
N ILE A 14 -6.23 -7.03 7.28
CA ILE A 14 -6.31 -7.19 5.84
C ILE A 14 -4.92 -7.30 5.23
N CYS A 15 -4.82 -7.91 4.05
CA CYS A 15 -3.56 -7.94 3.31
C CYS A 15 -3.20 -6.55 2.78
N ALA A 16 -1.97 -6.13 3.04
CA ALA A 16 -1.45 -4.88 2.54
C ALA A 16 -1.18 -4.93 1.02
N LYS A 17 -1.16 -3.75 0.40
CA LYS A 17 -0.88 -3.55 -1.02
C LYS A 17 0.62 -3.37 -1.25
N GLY A 18 1.11 -3.99 -2.32
CA GLY A 18 2.49 -3.90 -2.75
C GLY A 18 2.80 -2.68 -3.63
N PRO A 19 4.06 -2.53 -4.04
CA PRO A 19 4.52 -1.42 -4.87
C PRO A 19 3.71 -1.34 -6.19
N GLY A 20 3.30 -0.12 -6.59
CA GLY A 20 2.54 0.13 -7.81
C GLY A 20 1.05 -0.25 -7.75
N HIS A 21 0.61 -1.02 -6.74
CA HIS A 21 -0.80 -1.34 -6.56
C HIS A 21 -1.61 -0.11 -6.17
N ARG A 22 -2.92 -0.14 -6.49
CA ARG A 22 -3.84 0.92 -6.07
C ARG A 22 -3.98 0.97 -4.55
N CYS A 23 -4.11 2.19 -4.03
CA CYS A 23 -4.30 2.47 -2.61
C CYS A 23 -5.15 3.73 -2.39
N GLY A 24 -5.56 3.96 -1.14
CA GLY A 24 -6.31 5.15 -0.73
C GLY A 24 -7.81 5.04 -1.02
N GLY A 25 -8.42 6.14 -1.45
CA GLY A 25 -9.88 6.27 -1.55
C GLY A 25 -10.55 6.50 -0.19
N LYS A 26 -11.87 6.75 -0.20
CA LYS A 26 -12.64 6.98 1.03
C LYS A 26 -12.51 5.77 1.96
N TRP A 27 -12.05 5.99 3.19
CA TRP A 27 -11.79 4.95 4.20
C TRP A 27 -10.80 3.86 3.75
N ASN A 28 -9.84 4.21 2.88
CA ASN A 28 -8.88 3.26 2.29
C ASN A 28 -9.53 2.11 1.50
N SER A 29 -10.68 2.37 0.87
CA SER A 29 -11.43 1.36 0.09
C SER A 29 -10.66 0.77 -1.09
N LEU A 30 -9.64 1.47 -1.63
CA LEU A 30 -8.77 0.94 -2.68
C LEU A 30 -7.60 0.12 -2.13
N GLY A 31 -7.38 0.15 -0.82
CA GLY A 31 -6.35 -0.60 -0.10
C GLY A 31 -5.35 0.28 0.64
N ILE A 32 -4.57 -0.36 1.51
CA ILE A 32 -3.55 0.26 2.35
C ILE A 32 -2.20 -0.37 1.96
N CYS A 33 -1.18 0.46 1.75
CA CYS A 33 0.16 0.01 1.38
C CYS A 33 0.85 -0.73 2.54
N GLY A 34 1.72 -1.69 2.21
CA GLY A 34 2.55 -2.40 3.18
C GLY A 34 3.66 -1.53 3.78
N GLU A 35 4.41 -2.08 4.72
CA GLU A 35 5.52 -1.35 5.37
C GLU A 35 6.60 -0.93 4.37
N GLY A 36 7.12 0.29 4.55
CA GLY A 36 8.09 0.93 3.65
C GLY A 36 7.48 1.58 2.41
N LEU A 37 6.16 1.44 2.21
CA LEU A 37 5.43 2.04 1.11
C LEU A 37 4.51 3.17 1.61
N PHE A 38 4.27 4.16 0.74
CA PHE A 38 3.34 5.26 0.98
C PHE A 38 2.31 5.34 -0.14
N CYS A 39 1.09 5.79 0.17
CA CYS A 39 0.07 5.98 -0.85
C CYS A 39 0.18 7.38 -1.46
N SER A 40 0.52 7.46 -2.75
CA SER A 40 0.55 8.69 -3.53
C SER A 40 -0.13 8.48 -4.88
N CYS A 41 -0.90 9.46 -5.35
CA CYS A 41 -1.69 9.38 -6.60
C CYS A 41 -2.42 8.05 -6.80
N ASN A 42 -3.07 7.59 -5.73
CA ASN A 42 -3.80 6.33 -5.65
C ASN A 42 -2.95 5.08 -5.94
N ARG A 43 -1.63 5.12 -5.77
CA ARG A 43 -0.72 3.97 -5.89
C ARG A 43 0.32 3.93 -4.77
N CYS A 44 0.77 2.73 -4.42
CA CYS A 44 1.84 2.55 -3.44
C CYS A 44 3.20 2.88 -4.07
N GLY A 45 3.85 3.94 -3.58
CA GLY A 45 5.22 4.32 -3.91
C GLY A 45 6.18 3.96 -2.77
N GLY A 46 7.48 3.93 -3.06
CA GLY A 46 8.53 3.54 -2.11
C GLY A 46 9.02 2.10 -2.32
N CYS A 47 9.61 1.50 -1.29
CA CYS A 47 10.14 0.13 -1.32
C CYS A 47 9.54 -0.72 -0.22
N SER A 48 9.01 -1.89 -0.57
CA SER A 48 8.47 -2.82 0.42
C SER A 48 9.59 -3.37 1.31
N LEU A 49 9.38 -3.37 2.63
CA LEU A 49 10.32 -4.01 3.56
C LEU A 49 10.22 -5.55 3.55
N ASN A 50 9.11 -6.11 3.06
CA ASN A 50 8.91 -7.56 3.00
C ASN A 50 9.52 -8.20 1.76
N THR A 51 9.40 -7.56 0.59
CA THR A 51 9.88 -8.12 -0.70
C THR A 51 11.08 -7.39 -1.28
N ILE A 52 11.44 -6.21 -0.74
CA ILE A 52 12.49 -5.33 -1.27
C ILE A 52 12.17 -4.78 -2.67
N GLU A 53 10.95 -5.03 -3.18
CA GLU A 53 10.47 -4.45 -4.44
C GLU A 53 10.16 -2.96 -4.26
N CYS A 54 10.56 -2.16 -5.24
CA CYS A 54 10.36 -0.72 -5.24
C CYS A 54 9.47 -0.28 -6.40
N PHE A 55 8.69 0.76 -6.17
CA PHE A 55 7.94 1.44 -7.21
C PHE A 55 8.12 2.95 -7.08
N ASN A 56 8.74 3.55 -8.08
CA ASN A 56 8.90 5.00 -8.17
C ASN A 56 7.70 5.57 -8.92
N LEU A 57 6.95 6.43 -8.24
CA LEU A 57 5.77 7.07 -8.78
C LEU A 57 6.09 8.55 -9.07
N THR A 58 6.12 8.92 -10.34
CA THR A 58 6.09 10.31 -10.80
C THR A 58 4.65 10.68 -11.13
N CYS A 59 4.02 11.46 -10.27
CA CYS A 59 2.74 12.07 -10.61
C CYS A 59 3.00 13.29 -11.48
N ILE A 60 2.55 13.24 -12.73
CA ILE A 60 2.61 14.34 -13.70
C ILE A 60 1.16 14.69 -14.07
#